data_AF-B6QDW7-F1
#
_entry.id   AF-B6QDW7-F1
#
_cell.length_a   1.000
_cell.length_b   1.000
_cell.length_c   1.000
_cell.angle_alpha   90.00
_cell.angle_beta   90.00
_cell.angle_gamma   90.00
#
_symmetry.space_group_name_H-M   'P 1'
#
loop_
_entity.id
_entity.type
_entity.pdbx_description
1 polymer ?
#
loop_
_entity_poly.entity_id
_entity_poly.type
_entity_poly.pdbx_seq_one_letter_code
_entity_poly.pdbx_strand_id
1 'polypeptide(L)'
;MSFLARNYTEYTVAWICALPIEAAAAAAILDVAYPAIAEPSGDHNVYTLGKISHHNIVIASLPSGVYGTISAATVATQIRATFPSIRFALMVGIGGGVPRALNDIPIGDIVVSKPAAGTNGVIQYDFGKTVASGEFQQVQKLNQPPQLLLQVTSRLQTEEIMKMDWTSAALS
;
A
#
# COMPACT_ATOMS: atom_id res chain seq x y z
N MET A 1 21.29 26.11 -6.96
CA MET A 1 19.96 25.56 -6.59
C MET A 1 20.02 25.18 -5.13
N SER A 2 19.37 25.93 -4.23
CA SER A 2 19.40 25.61 -2.80
C SER A 2 18.56 24.36 -2.56
N PHE A 3 19.18 23.29 -2.05
CA PHE A 3 18.45 22.22 -1.39
C PHE A 3 17.90 22.80 -0.09
N LEU A 4 16.71 23.39 -0.14
CA LEU A 4 15.99 23.74 1.08
C LEU A 4 15.70 22.42 1.82
N ALA A 5 16.10 22.35 3.09
CA ALA A 5 15.73 21.26 3.96
C ALA A 5 14.20 21.14 3.95
N ARG A 6 13.69 20.01 3.47
CA ARG A 6 12.24 19.79 3.38
C ARG A 6 11.65 19.57 4.77
N ASN A 7 10.44 20.08 4.97
CA ASN A 7 9.71 19.90 6.23
C ASN A 7 8.87 18.61 6.19
N TYR A 8 8.64 18.01 7.35
CA TYR A 8 7.69 16.91 7.55
C TYR A 8 6.28 17.20 7.01
N THR A 9 5.85 18.47 6.97
CA THR A 9 4.56 18.91 6.42
C THR A 9 4.45 18.82 4.89
N GLU A 10 5.53 18.53 4.18
CA GLU A 10 5.50 18.49 2.71
C GLU A 10 5.10 17.13 2.14
N TYR A 11 5.05 16.08 2.96
CA TYR A 11 4.79 14.71 2.51
C TYR A 11 3.30 14.39 2.63
N THR A 12 2.73 13.77 1.58
CA THR A 12 1.27 13.56 1.48
C THR A 12 0.87 12.12 1.28
N VAL A 13 1.82 11.24 0.94
CA VAL A 13 1.59 9.82 0.72
C VAL A 13 2.65 9.03 1.48
N ALA A 14 2.22 8.02 2.23
CA ALA A 14 3.10 7.08 2.87
C ALA A 14 3.09 5.75 2.12
N TRP A 15 4.27 5.16 1.91
CA TRP A 15 4.49 3.85 1.32
C TRP A 15 5.15 2.96 2.38
N ILE A 16 4.44 1.93 2.82
CA ILE A 16 4.91 1.01 3.85
C ILE A 16 5.23 -0.33 3.21
N CYS A 17 6.44 -0.82 3.45
CA CYS A 17 6.95 -2.10 2.96
C CYS A 17 7.11 -3.11 4.10
N ALA A 18 6.82 -4.37 3.85
CA ALA A 18 7.08 -5.46 4.79
C ALA A 18 8.55 -5.89 4.78
N LEU A 19 9.20 -5.84 3.62
CA LEU A 19 10.53 -6.40 3.40
C LEU A 19 11.52 -5.35 2.89
N PRO A 20 12.81 -5.47 3.23
CA PRO A 20 13.85 -4.58 2.71
C PRO A 20 13.93 -4.56 1.17
N ILE A 21 13.66 -5.69 0.50
CA ILE A 21 13.68 -5.76 -0.97
C ILE A 21 12.54 -4.96 -1.60
N GLU A 22 11.38 -4.88 -0.95
CA GLU A 22 10.25 -4.08 -1.39
C GLU A 22 10.56 -2.58 -1.22
N ALA A 23 11.20 -2.22 -0.11
CA ALA A 23 11.65 -0.85 0.13
C ALA A 23 12.75 -0.42 -0.84
N ALA A 24 13.68 -1.33 -1.18
CA ALA A 24 14.69 -1.09 -2.20
C ALA A 24 14.04 -0.81 -3.56
N ALA A 25 13.03 -1.60 -3.95
CA ALA A 25 12.27 -1.35 -5.17
C ALA A 25 11.51 -0.01 -5.11
N ALA A 26 10.84 0.30 -4.00
CA ALA A 26 10.14 1.56 -3.80
C ALA A 26 11.07 2.78 -3.88
N ALA A 27 12.28 2.68 -3.31
CA ALA A 27 13.29 3.73 -3.38
C ALA A 27 13.84 3.90 -4.80
N ALA A 28 14.03 2.80 -5.54
CA ALA A 28 14.58 2.81 -6.89
C ALA A 28 13.66 3.49 -7.92
N ILE A 29 12.34 3.53 -7.69
CA ILE A 29 11.37 4.15 -8.59
C ILE A 29 11.10 5.63 -8.30
N LEU A 30 11.74 6.22 -7.28
CA LEU A 30 11.59 7.63 -6.99
C LEU A 30 12.16 8.47 -8.14
N ASP A 31 11.40 9.46 -8.61
CA ASP A 31 11.92 10.45 -9.57
C ASP A 31 13.02 11.31 -8.94
N VAL A 32 12.87 11.59 -7.64
CA VAL A 32 13.83 12.35 -6.83
C VAL A 32 13.89 11.76 -5.43
N ALA A 33 15.10 11.42 -4.98
CA ALA A 33 15.39 11.10 -3.58
C ALA A 33 15.81 12.37 -2.83
N TYR A 34 15.28 12.57 -1.63
CA TYR A 34 15.64 13.68 -0.75
C TYR A 34 16.54 13.22 0.39
N PRO A 35 17.43 14.10 0.90
CA PRO A 35 18.16 13.83 2.12
C PRO A 35 17.23 13.55 3.31
N ALA A 36 17.72 12.81 4.30
CA ALA A 36 17.02 12.60 5.55
C ALA A 36 16.76 13.93 6.29
N ILE A 37 15.62 14.01 6.97
CA ILE A 37 15.29 15.11 7.89
C ILE A 37 15.73 14.68 9.30
N ALA A 38 16.03 15.65 10.17
CA ALA A 38 16.41 15.40 11.56
C ALA A 38 15.41 14.48 12.26
N GLU A 39 15.90 13.44 12.95
CA GLU A 39 15.08 12.37 13.51
C GLU A 39 13.91 12.91 14.37
N PRO A 40 12.69 12.40 14.19
CA PRO A 40 11.55 12.85 14.97
C PRO A 40 11.65 12.32 16.40
N SER A 41 11.42 13.19 17.39
CA SER A 41 11.38 12.77 18.79
C SER A 41 10.25 11.77 19.04
N GLY A 42 10.60 10.54 19.45
CA GLY A 42 9.63 9.49 19.83
C GLY A 42 9.15 8.60 18.66
N ASP A 43 9.66 8.83 17.45
CA ASP A 43 9.47 7.98 16.30
C ASP A 43 10.71 7.12 16.08
N HIS A 44 10.52 5.80 15.95
CA HIS A 44 11.62 4.84 15.78
C HIS A 44 11.71 4.30 14.35
N ASN A 45 10.88 4.83 13.43
CA ASN A 45 10.96 4.44 12.03
C ASN A 45 12.14 5.13 11.35
N VAL A 46 12.69 4.43 10.37
CA VAL A 46 13.67 4.98 9.43
C VAL A 46 12.96 5.28 8.12
N TYR A 47 13.16 6.48 7.61
CA TYR A 47 12.45 6.99 6.43
C TYR A 47 13.37 7.18 5.23
N THR A 48 12.91 6.71 4.07
CA THR A 48 13.41 7.19 2.78
C THR A 48 12.42 8.22 2.25
N LEU A 49 12.93 9.39 1.87
CA LEU A 49 12.13 10.53 1.46
C LEU A 49 12.32 10.78 -0.02
N GLY A 50 11.24 11.05 -0.73
CA GLY A 50 11.34 11.29 -2.16
C GLY A 50 10.09 11.84 -2.80
N LYS A 51 10.07 11.79 -4.12
CA LYS A 51 8.97 12.25 -4.95
C LYS A 51 8.75 11.30 -6.13
N ILE A 52 7.48 11.05 -6.42
CA ILE A 52 7.01 10.39 -7.64
C ILE A 52 5.96 11.30 -8.26
N SER A 53 6.14 11.66 -9.52
CA SER A 53 5.38 12.68 -10.25
C SER A 53 5.29 13.97 -9.43
N HIS A 54 4.11 14.32 -8.92
CA HIS A 54 3.85 15.52 -8.12
C HIS A 54 3.62 15.19 -6.63
N HIS A 55 3.78 13.93 -6.22
CA HIS A 55 3.57 13.47 -4.85
C HIS A 55 4.88 13.35 -4.11
N ASN A 56 4.98 14.03 -2.97
CA ASN A 56 6.05 13.78 -2.00
C ASN A 56 5.68 12.55 -1.16
N ILE A 57 6.57 11.56 -1.19
CA ILE A 57 6.37 10.21 -0.67
C ILE A 57 7.33 10.01 0.50
N VAL A 58 6.81 9.45 1.60
CA VAL A 58 7.64 8.85 2.66
C VAL A 58 7.57 7.34 2.53
N ILE A 59 8.73 6.68 2.45
CA ILE A 59 8.85 5.22 2.43
C ILE A 59 9.37 4.77 3.80
N ALA A 60 8.70 3.79 4.39
CA ALA A 60 9.13 3.13 5.62
C ALA A 60 9.04 1.61 5.46
N SER A 61 9.88 0.90 6.20
CA SER A 61 9.81 -0.57 6.30
C SER A 61 9.42 -0.99 7.71
N LEU A 62 8.86 -2.18 7.83
CA LEU A 62 8.75 -2.85 9.11
C LEU A 62 10.16 -3.12 9.70
N PRO A 63 10.31 -3.15 11.04
CA PRO A 63 11.58 -3.49 11.66
C PRO A 63 12.11 -4.85 11.19
N SER A 64 13.42 -4.97 10.99
CA SER A 64 14.04 -6.20 10.49
C SER A 64 13.68 -7.41 11.35
N GLY A 65 13.17 -8.47 10.71
CA GLY A 65 12.75 -9.70 11.39
C GLY A 65 11.40 -9.61 12.11
N VAL A 66 10.71 -8.46 12.06
CA VAL A 66 9.39 -8.26 12.64
C VAL A 66 8.37 -8.16 11.51
N TYR A 67 7.33 -9.00 11.55
CA TYR A 67 6.30 -9.05 10.53
C TYR A 67 4.91 -8.96 11.14
N GLY A 68 3.92 -8.71 10.29
CA GLY A 68 2.51 -8.80 10.63
C GLY A 68 1.83 -7.44 10.83
N THR A 69 0.51 -7.53 11.02
CA THR A 69 -0.41 -6.39 11.01
C THR A 69 -0.16 -5.40 12.16
N ILE A 70 0.26 -5.89 13.33
CA ILE A 70 0.57 -5.05 14.51
C ILE A 70 1.76 -4.14 14.22
N SER A 71 2.85 -4.71 13.70
CA SER A 71 4.04 -3.93 13.36
C SER A 71 3.75 -2.88 12.29
N ALA A 72 3.02 -3.26 11.23
CA ALA A 72 2.58 -2.33 10.20
C ALA A 72 1.70 -1.20 10.76
N ALA A 73 0.80 -1.49 11.72
CA ALA A 73 -0.04 -0.49 12.37
C ALA A 73 0.77 0.49 13.23
N THR A 74 1.82 0.01 13.92
CA THR A 74 2.75 0.86 14.69
C THR A 74 3.50 1.82 13.76
N VAL A 75 4.09 1.30 12.68
CA VAL A 75 4.78 2.11 11.65
C VAL A 75 3.83 3.17 11.08
N ALA A 76 2.63 2.77 10.64
CA ALA A 76 1.65 3.69 10.07
C ALA A 76 1.18 4.77 11.06
N THR A 77 1.08 4.43 12.35
CA THR A 77 0.67 5.37 13.40
C THR A 77 1.74 6.41 13.67
N GLN A 78 2.99 5.99 13.74
CA GLN A 78 4.14 6.90 13.91
C GLN A 78 4.32 7.79 12.68
N ILE A 79 4.22 7.27 11.46
CA ILE A 79 4.21 8.08 10.23
C ILE A 79 3.15 9.18 10.30
N ARG A 80 1.92 8.83 10.70
CA ARG A 80 0.82 9.80 10.81
C ARG A 80 1.10 10.89 11.86
N ALA A 81 1.80 10.56 12.93
CA ALA A 81 2.19 11.51 13.96
C ALA A 81 3.32 12.44 13.48
N THR A 82 4.32 11.89 12.80
CA THR A 82 5.52 12.61 12.33
C THR A 82 5.23 13.47 11.10
N PHE A 83 4.44 12.96 10.15
CA PHE A 83 4.11 13.62 8.89
C PHE A 83 2.63 14.06 8.88
N PRO A 84 2.31 15.27 9.38
CA PRO A 84 0.92 15.67 9.63
C PRO A 84 0.09 15.86 8.36
N SER A 85 0.74 15.97 7.19
CA SER A 85 0.09 16.20 5.90
C SER A 85 -0.18 14.92 5.11
N ILE A 86 0.12 13.75 5.67
CA ILE A 86 -0.21 12.46 5.06
C ILE A 86 -1.71 12.32 4.91
N ARG A 87 -2.16 12.11 3.67
CA ARG A 87 -3.57 11.92 3.32
C ARG A 87 -3.98 10.45 3.33
N PHE A 88 -3.04 9.57 3.00
CA PHE A 88 -3.23 8.12 3.01
C PHE A 88 -1.88 7.39 3.04
N ALA A 89 -1.91 6.16 3.53
CA ALA A 89 -0.80 5.23 3.51
C ALA A 89 -1.15 4.02 2.63
N LEU A 90 -0.17 3.55 1.86
CA LEU A 90 -0.26 2.36 1.02
C LEU A 90 0.66 1.30 1.62
N MET A 91 0.12 0.12 1.91
CA MET A 91 0.92 -1.08 2.16
C MET A 91 1.20 -1.71 0.80
N VAL A 92 2.46 -1.72 0.37
CA VAL A 92 2.85 -2.23 -0.95
C VAL A 92 4.04 -3.17 -0.77
N GLY A 93 3.90 -4.35 -1.33
CA GLY A 93 4.89 -5.41 -1.20
C GLY A 93 4.58 -6.57 -2.12
N ILE A 94 5.42 -7.61 -2.05
CA ILE A 94 5.20 -8.84 -2.78
C ILE A 94 4.18 -9.71 -2.04
N GLY A 95 3.39 -10.46 -2.80
CA GLY A 95 2.37 -11.36 -2.25
C GLY A 95 2.38 -12.71 -2.97
N GLY A 96 1.96 -13.76 -2.27
CA GLY A 96 1.67 -15.05 -2.89
C GLY A 96 0.28 -15.06 -3.49
N GLY A 97 0.15 -15.55 -4.73
CA GLY A 97 -1.13 -15.78 -5.39
C GLY A 97 -1.63 -17.21 -5.17
N VAL A 98 -2.96 -17.39 -5.13
CA VAL A 98 -3.60 -18.71 -5.17
C VAL A 98 -4.51 -18.73 -6.40
N PRO A 99 -4.00 -19.15 -7.58
CA PRO A 99 -4.77 -19.22 -8.81
C PRO A 99 -6.03 -20.08 -8.67
N ARG A 100 -7.14 -19.65 -9.29
CA ARG A 100 -8.37 -20.43 -9.43
C ARG A 100 -8.78 -20.46 -10.89
N ALA A 101 -9.51 -21.50 -11.30
CA ALA A 101 -9.92 -21.69 -12.70
C ALA A 101 -10.67 -20.49 -13.32
N LEU A 102 -11.37 -19.69 -12.51
CA LEU A 102 -12.13 -18.52 -12.97
C LEU A 102 -11.43 -17.18 -12.68
N ASN A 103 -10.30 -17.20 -11.96
CA ASN A 103 -9.53 -16.03 -11.56
C ASN A 103 -8.07 -16.47 -11.43
N ASP A 104 -7.37 -16.48 -12.56
CA ASP A 104 -5.93 -16.70 -12.55
C ASP A 104 -5.22 -15.42 -12.09
N ILE A 105 -4.08 -15.58 -11.41
CA ILE A 105 -3.24 -14.47 -10.96
C ILE A 105 -1.81 -14.81 -11.36
N PRO A 106 -1.42 -14.50 -12.61
CA PRO A 106 -0.07 -14.71 -13.10
C PRO A 106 1.01 -14.05 -12.23
N ILE A 107 2.21 -14.64 -12.23
CA ILE A 107 3.37 -14.02 -11.61
C ILE A 107 3.68 -12.70 -12.34
N GLY A 108 3.78 -11.62 -11.57
CA GLY A 108 4.07 -10.28 -12.08
C GLY A 108 2.86 -9.36 -12.09
N ASP A 109 1.65 -9.88 -11.86
CA ASP A 109 0.45 -9.06 -11.76
C ASP A 109 0.46 -8.18 -10.50
N ILE A 110 -0.03 -6.95 -10.65
CA ILE A 110 -0.25 -6.02 -9.54
C ILE A 110 -1.69 -6.16 -9.06
N VAL A 111 -1.87 -6.68 -7.85
CA VAL A 111 -3.18 -6.83 -7.24
C VAL A 111 -3.48 -5.62 -6.36
N VAL A 112 -4.62 -4.96 -6.62
CA VAL A 112 -5.13 -3.85 -5.80
C VAL A 112 -6.34 -4.33 -5.01
N SER A 113 -6.29 -4.21 -3.68
CA SER A 113 -7.42 -4.57 -2.83
C SER A 113 -8.61 -3.63 -3.07
N LYS A 114 -9.80 -4.21 -3.22
CA LYS A 114 -11.05 -3.46 -3.42
C LYS A 114 -12.18 -4.01 -2.52
N PRO A 115 -13.00 -3.15 -1.90
CA PRO A 115 -14.19 -3.61 -1.18
C PRO A 115 -15.10 -4.46 -2.08
N ALA A 116 -15.72 -5.49 -1.49
CA ALA A 116 -16.69 -6.36 -2.16
C ALA A 116 -17.77 -6.79 -1.15
N ALA A 117 -18.81 -7.48 -1.61
CA ALA A 117 -19.87 -7.95 -0.72
C ALA A 117 -19.27 -8.76 0.45
N GLY A 118 -19.48 -8.28 1.68
CA GLY A 118 -18.97 -8.90 2.91
C GLY A 118 -17.57 -8.49 3.36
N THR A 119 -16.76 -7.78 2.55
CA THR A 119 -15.35 -7.44 2.86
C THR A 119 -14.99 -6.01 2.45
N ASN A 120 -14.11 -5.37 3.22
CA ASN A 120 -13.58 -4.04 2.93
C ASN A 120 -12.34 -4.05 2.02
N GLY A 121 -12.03 -5.22 1.42
CA GLY A 121 -10.98 -5.42 0.44
C GLY A 121 -9.79 -6.22 0.94
N VAL A 122 -9.56 -6.23 2.25
CA VAL A 122 -8.56 -7.09 2.91
C VAL A 122 -9.27 -7.91 3.98
N ILE A 123 -9.04 -9.23 3.94
CA ILE A 123 -9.58 -10.19 4.91
C ILE A 123 -8.43 -10.66 5.79
N GLN A 124 -8.59 -10.47 7.09
CA GLN A 124 -7.65 -10.97 8.08
C GLN A 124 -8.05 -12.38 8.49
N TYR A 125 -7.29 -13.39 8.02
CA TYR A 125 -7.62 -14.81 8.18
C TYR A 125 -7.30 -15.38 9.58
N ASP A 126 -6.37 -14.77 10.32
CA ASP A 126 -5.96 -15.16 11.68
C ASP A 126 -6.97 -14.73 12.77
N PHE A 127 -7.93 -13.86 12.45
CA PHE A 127 -8.97 -13.37 13.38
C PHE A 127 -10.37 -13.91 13.03
N GLY A 128 -10.48 -15.23 12.88
CA GLY A 128 -11.78 -15.90 12.85
C GLY A 128 -12.19 -16.47 14.20
N LYS A 129 -13.50 -16.65 14.38
CA LYS A 129 -14.06 -17.48 15.45
C LYS A 129 -14.65 -18.72 14.81
N THR A 130 -14.29 -19.88 15.35
CA THR A 130 -15.05 -21.09 15.07
C THR A 130 -16.32 -21.02 15.92
N VAL A 131 -17.47 -20.86 15.27
CA VAL A 131 -18.76 -20.94 15.97
C VAL A 131 -19.03 -22.38 16.40
N ALA A 132 -19.98 -22.60 17.32
CA ALA A 132 -20.27 -23.93 17.87
C ALA A 132 -20.62 -25.00 16.81
N SER A 133 -21.00 -24.58 15.59
CA SER A 133 -21.23 -25.44 14.42
C SER A 133 -19.96 -25.88 13.69
N GLY A 134 -18.76 -25.43 14.10
CA GLY A 134 -17.49 -25.73 13.42
C GLY A 134 -17.16 -24.80 12.24
N GLU A 135 -18.03 -23.84 11.91
CA GLU A 135 -17.80 -22.89 10.82
C GLU A 135 -16.88 -21.74 11.23
N PHE A 136 -15.96 -21.35 10.33
CA PHE A 136 -15.12 -20.17 10.50
C PHE A 136 -15.93 -18.91 10.19
N GLN A 137 -16.07 -18.03 11.17
CA GLN A 137 -16.70 -16.72 11.01
C GLN A 137 -15.66 -15.62 11.10
N GLN A 138 -15.57 -14.77 10.07
CA GLN A 138 -14.74 -13.57 10.10
C GLN A 138 -15.27 -12.61 11.17
N VAL A 139 -14.45 -12.28 12.17
CA VAL A 139 -14.88 -11.46 13.31
C VAL A 139 -14.66 -9.97 13.06
N GLN A 140 -13.68 -9.63 12.22
CA GLN A 140 -13.25 -8.24 12.04
C GLN A 140 -13.14 -7.87 10.56
N LYS A 141 -13.61 -6.66 10.24
CA LYS A 141 -13.41 -6.00 8.95
C LYS A 141 -12.42 -4.86 9.14
N LEU A 142 -11.40 -4.79 8.28
CA LEU A 142 -10.48 -3.65 8.25
C LEU A 142 -11.18 -2.41 7.68
N ASN A 143 -10.62 -1.22 7.90
CA ASN A 143 -11.16 0.02 7.33
C ASN A 143 -11.20 -0.06 5.80
N GLN A 144 -12.18 0.61 5.19
CA GLN A 144 -12.23 0.76 3.74
C GLN A 144 -11.15 1.74 3.27
N PRO A 145 -10.58 1.55 2.06
CA PRO A 145 -9.73 2.55 1.43
C PRO A 145 -10.46 3.90 1.29
N PRO A 146 -9.75 5.04 1.37
CA PRO A 146 -10.33 6.35 1.10
C PRO A 146 -11.06 6.42 -0.24
N GLN A 147 -12.16 7.18 -0.31
CA GLN A 147 -12.99 7.33 -1.52
C GLN A 147 -12.18 7.73 -2.76
N LEU A 148 -11.20 8.63 -2.60
CA LEU A 148 -10.30 9.01 -3.69
C LEU A 148 -9.59 7.80 -4.31
N LEU A 149 -9.09 6.87 -3.51
CA LEU A 149 -8.40 5.68 -4.01
C LEU A 149 -9.37 4.72 -4.70
N LEU A 150 -10.60 4.59 -4.20
CA LEU A 150 -11.64 3.77 -4.85
C LEU A 150 -12.02 4.33 -6.23
N GLN A 151 -12.09 5.66 -6.37
CA GLN A 151 -12.32 6.31 -7.65
C GLN A 151 -11.14 6.10 -8.62
N VAL A 152 -9.90 6.17 -8.12
CA VAL A 152 -8.70 5.86 -8.93
C VAL A 152 -8.71 4.40 -9.39
N THR A 153 -9.05 3.44 -8.52
CA THR A 153 -9.18 2.02 -8.89
C THR A 153 -10.26 1.83 -9.96
N SER A 154 -11.38 2.54 -9.86
CA SER A 154 -12.44 2.51 -10.88
C SER A 154 -11.94 3.03 -12.23
N ARG A 155 -11.15 4.12 -12.24
CA ARG A 155 -10.54 4.65 -13.46
C ARG A 155 -9.56 3.66 -14.09
N LEU A 156 -8.69 3.04 -13.28
CA LEU A 156 -7.73 2.03 -13.76
C LEU A 156 -8.44 0.83 -14.38
N GLN A 157 -9.55 0.38 -13.79
CA GLN A 157 -10.38 -0.69 -14.35
C GLN A 157 -10.99 -0.29 -15.70
N THR A 158 -11.51 0.93 -15.82
CA THR A 158 -12.02 1.44 -17.10
C THR A 158 -10.92 1.47 -18.18
N GLU A 159 -9.73 1.96 -17.84
CA GLU A 159 -8.59 2.00 -18.76
C GLU A 159 -8.16 0.60 -19.21
N GLU A 160 -8.19 -0.39 -18.30
CA GLU A 160 -7.86 -1.78 -18.62
C GLU A 160 -8.89 -2.42 -19.56
N ILE A 161 -10.19 -2.25 -19.28
CA ILE A 161 -11.28 -2.72 -20.15
C ILE A 161 -11.12 -2.17 -21.55
N MET A 162 -10.83 -0.86 -21.68
CA MET A 162 -10.63 -0.24 -22.98
C MET A 162 -9.44 -0.86 -23.73
N LYS A 163 -8.31 -1.15 -23.07
CA LYS A 163 -7.15 -1.79 -23.75
C LYS A 163 -7.49 -3.20 -24.27
N MET A 164 -8.31 -3.94 -23.53
CA MET A 164 -8.76 -5.28 -23.94
C MET A 164 -9.69 -5.23 -25.16
N ASP A 165 -10.49 -4.18 -25.31
CA ASP A 165 -11.50 -4.06 -26.38
C ASP A 165 -10.91 -3.62 -27.75
N TRP A 166 -9.75 -2.95 -27.77
CA TRP A 166 -9.10 -2.53 -29.02
C TRP A 166 -8.13 -3.56 -29.62
N THR A 167 -7.62 -4.51 -28.83
CA THR A 167 -6.67 -5.52 -29.30
C THR A 167 -7.34 -6.71 -30.00
N SER A 168 -8.62 -6.95 -29.70
CA SER A 168 -9.46 -7.98 -30.35
C SER A 168 -10.15 -7.50 -31.62
N ALA A 169 -10.27 -6.17 -31.84
CA ALA A 169 -10.87 -5.58 -33.05
C ALA A 169 -9.86 -5.25 -34.18
N ALA A 170 -8.55 -5.34 -33.91
CA ALA A 170 -7.49 -5.05 -34.90
C ALA A 170 -6.96 -6.30 -35.63
N LEU A 171 -7.57 -7.48 -35.39
CA LEU A 171 -7.20 -8.76 -36.03
C LEU A 171 -8.39 -9.49 -36.69
N SER A 172 -9.46 -8.76 -37.03
CA SER A 172 -10.54 -9.23 -37.93
C SER A 172 -10.59 -8.40 -39.21
#